data_AF-A0A836T2F8-F1
#
_entry.id   AF-A0A836T2F8-F1
#
_cell.length_a   1.000
_cell.length_b   1.000
_cell.length_c   1.000
_cell.angle_alpha   90.00
_cell.angle_beta   90.00
_cell.angle_gamma   90.00
#
_symmetry.space_group_name_H-M   'P 1'
#
loop_
_entity.id
_entity.type
_entity.pdbx_description
1 polymer ?
#
loop_
_entity_poly.entity_id
_entity_poly.type
_entity_poly.pdbx_seq_one_letter_code
_entity_poly.pdbx_strand_id
1 'polypeptide(L)' 'EYVASLLKDAKILIDIEANYSGQFGKIFKQNIVREIDYYILKYTGRGMTSTEIYDSLKKIVEHKAEKREILSHGA' A
#
# COMPACT_ATOMS: atom_id res chain seq x y z
N GLU A 1 -8.86 4.39 18.62
CA GLU A 1 -7.97 3.59 19.49
C GLU A 1 -7.71 2.18 18.98
N TYR A 2 -8.74 1.39 18.63
CA TYR A 2 -8.57 0.00 18.17
C TYR A 2 -7.59 -0.18 16.98
N VAL A 3 -7.73 0.58 15.90
CA VAL A 3 -6.83 0.47 14.73
C VAL A 3 -5.38 0.79 15.12
N ALA A 4 -5.17 1.80 15.98
CA ALA A 4 -3.83 2.16 16.44
C ALA A 4 -3.20 1.04 17.29
N SER A 5 -3.99 0.33 18.12
CA SER A 5 -3.46 -0.76 18.92
C SER A 5 -3.05 -1.97 18.08
N LEU A 6 -3.75 -2.25 16.97
CA LEU A 6 -3.36 -3.31 16.03
C LEU A 6 -2.03 -3.04 15.33
N LEU A 7 -1.63 -1.76 15.24
CA LEU A 7 -0.48 -1.32 14.46
C LEU A 7 0.75 -1.00 15.30
N LYS A 8 0.65 -1.12 16.63
CA LYS A 8 1.70 -0.72 17.57
C LYS A 8 3.06 -1.38 17.27
N ASP A 9 3.04 -2.65 16.89
CA ASP A 9 4.25 -3.45 16.64
C ASP A 9 4.53 -3.66 15.15
N ALA A 10 3.70 -3.07 14.27
CA ALA A 10 3.86 -3.19 12.83
C ALA A 10 5.09 -2.38 12.36
N LYS A 11 6.12 -3.10 11.90
CA LYS A 11 7.36 -2.47 11.41
C LYS A 11 7.19 -1.78 10.07
N ILE A 12 6.35 -2.35 9.21
CA ILE A 12 6.09 -1.87 7.84
C ILE A 12 4.58 -1.84 7.65
N LEU A 13 4.07 -0.70 7.21
CA LEU A 13 2.68 -0.47 6.88
C LEU A 13 2.56 -0.21 5.37
N ILE A 14 1.78 -1.05 4.71
CA ILE A 14 1.59 -1.02 3.25
C ILE A 14 0.12 -0.74 2.97
N ASP A 15 -0.14 0.33 2.23
CA ASP A 15 -1.48 0.69 1.77
C ASP A 15 -1.69 0.18 0.34
N ILE A 16 -2.75 -0.57 0.10
CA ILE A 16 -3.06 -1.19 -1.19
C ILE A 16 -4.42 -0.69 -1.66
N GLU A 17 -4.44 0.15 -2.70
CA GLU A 17 -5.66 0.84 -3.12
C GLU A 17 -5.85 0.88 -4.64
N ALA A 18 -7.11 0.77 -5.08
CA ALA A 18 -7.52 0.94 -6.47
C ALA A 18 -7.78 2.43 -6.81
N ASN A 19 -6.80 3.31 -6.54
CA ASN A 19 -6.87 4.71 -6.91
C ASN A 19 -5.48 5.31 -7.19
N TYR A 20 -5.45 6.51 -7.78
CA TYR A 20 -4.20 7.21 -8.11
C TYR A 20 -3.55 7.93 -6.92
N SER A 21 -4.36 8.39 -5.97
CA SER A 21 -3.94 9.43 -5.03
C SER A 21 -3.54 8.94 -3.64
N GLY A 22 -3.75 7.66 -3.32
CA GLY A 22 -3.54 7.10 -1.98
C GLY A 22 -4.47 7.76 -0.96
N GLN A 23 -5.76 7.90 -1.29
CA GLN A 23 -6.69 8.68 -0.46
C GLN A 23 -6.89 8.06 0.91
N PHE A 24 -6.92 6.74 1.01
CA PHE A 24 -7.03 6.09 2.31
C PHE A 24 -5.82 6.39 3.16
N GLY A 25 -4.59 6.24 2.66
CA GLY A 25 -3.39 6.59 3.42
C GLY A 25 -3.37 8.03 3.95
N LYS A 26 -3.98 8.98 3.22
CA LYS A 26 -4.15 10.37 3.70
C LYS A 26 -5.12 10.47 4.88
N ILE A 27 -6.31 9.88 4.74
CA ILE A 27 -7.33 9.84 5.81
C ILE A 27 -6.78 9.08 7.02
N PHE A 28 -6.08 7.98 6.76
CA PHE A 28 -5.43 7.14 7.75
C PHE A 28 -4.44 7.96 8.57
N LYS A 29 -3.52 8.69 7.94
CA LYS A 29 -2.54 9.56 8.62
C LYS A 29 -3.21 10.65 9.49
N GLN A 30 -4.35 11.19 9.05
CA GLN A 30 -5.08 12.21 9.81
C GLN A 30 -5.71 11.65 11.10
N ASN A 31 -6.13 10.38 11.08
CA ASN A 31 -6.84 9.76 12.21
C ASN A 31 -5.91 8.92 13.10
N ILE A 32 -4.92 8.29 12.49
CA ILE A 32 -3.91 7.45 13.11
C ILE A 32 -2.60 8.16 12.83
N VAL A 33 -1.95 8.69 13.87
CA VAL A 33 -0.69 9.47 13.78
C VAL A 33 0.51 8.57 13.42
N ARG A 34 0.33 7.68 12.44
CA ARG A 34 1.29 6.74 11.86
C ARG A 34 1.25 6.92 10.35
N GLU A 35 2.41 7.09 9.75
CA GLU A 35 2.52 7.16 8.28
C GLU A 35 2.53 5.78 7.64
N ILE A 36 1.98 5.71 6.43
CA ILE A 36 2.16 4.57 5.53
C ILE A 36 3.59 4.59 4.97
N ASP A 37 4.27 3.46 5.05
CA ASP A 37 5.65 3.31 4.57
C ASP A 37 5.67 3.10 3.04
N TYR A 38 4.76 2.28 2.50
CA TYR A 38 4.65 1.96 1.08
C TYR A 38 3.21 1.99 0.57
N TYR A 39 3.04 2.41 -0.68
CA TYR A 39 1.76 2.37 -1.39
C TYR A 39 1.85 1.43 -2.59
N ILE A 40 0.87 0.56 -2.74
CA ILE A 40 0.65 -0.23 -3.95
C ILE A 40 -0.66 0.25 -4.56
N LEU A 41 -0.57 0.90 -5.73
CA LEU A 41 -1.69 1.60 -6.34
C LEU A 41 -2.04 1.02 -7.70
N LYS A 42 -3.34 0.86 -7.97
CA LYS A 42 -3.86 0.45 -9.28
C LYS A 42 -4.90 1.48 -9.74
N TYR A 43 -4.73 2.00 -10.95
CA TYR A 43 -5.68 2.97 -11.52
C TYR A 43 -5.86 2.78 -13.03
N THR A 44 -5.70 1.55 -13.51
CA THR A 44 -5.91 1.17 -14.92
C THR A 44 -7.36 0.79 -15.23
N GLY A 45 -8.25 0.77 -14.23
CA GLY A 45 -9.62 0.27 -14.36
C GLY A 45 -9.76 -1.26 -14.31
N ARG A 46 -8.65 -2.00 -14.24
CA ARG A 46 -8.61 -3.46 -14.07
C ARG A 46 -8.44 -3.85 -12.61
N GLY A 47 -8.90 -5.05 -12.26
CA GLY A 47 -8.61 -5.65 -10.95
C GLY A 47 -7.10 -5.84 -10.73
N MET A 48 -6.68 -5.79 -9.46
CA MET A 48 -5.33 -6.20 -9.08
C MET A 48 -5.23 -7.72 -9.16
N THR A 49 -4.16 -8.23 -9.77
CA THR A 49 -3.88 -9.66 -9.79
C THR A 49 -3.04 -10.07 -8.58
N SER A 50 -3.14 -11.33 -8.16
CA SER A 50 -2.29 -11.87 -7.09
C SER A 50 -0.79 -11.79 -7.45
N THR A 51 -0.44 -12.00 -8.72
CA THR A 51 0.94 -11.87 -9.22
C THR A 51 1.47 -10.45 -9.06
N GLU A 52 0.69 -9.44 -9.47
CA GLU A 52 1.07 -8.03 -9.30
C GLU A 52 1.32 -7.65 -7.84
N ILE A 53 0.41 -8.08 -6.94
CA ILE A 53 0.57 -7.82 -5.51
C ILE A 53 1.79 -8.55 -4.97
N TYR A 54 1.98 -9.83 -5.33
CA TYR A 54 3.12 -10.62 -4.90
C TYR A 54 4.46 -9.99 -5.31
N ASP A 55 4.59 -9.58 -6.57
CA ASP A 55 5.82 -8.97 -7.08
C ASP A 55 6.13 -7.65 -6.36
N SER A 56 5.12 -6.80 -6.12
CA SER A 56 5.28 -5.57 -5.35
C SER A 56 5.66 -5.83 -3.89
N LEU A 57 5.01 -6.78 -3.21
CA LEU A 57 5.36 -7.16 -1.85
C LEU A 57 6.79 -7.72 -1.75
N LYS A 58 7.18 -8.55 -2.72
CA LYS A 58 8.55 -9.10 -2.79
C LYS A 58 9.59 -8.00 -2.89
N LYS A 59 9.38 -7.00 -3.77
CA LYS A 59 10.29 -5.84 -3.87
C LYS A 59 10.39 -5.06 -2.55
N ILE A 60 9.28 -4.87 -1.83
CA ILE A 60 9.26 -4.17 -0.54
C ILE A 60 10.11 -4.91 0.49
N VAL A 61 9.91 -6.23 0.61
CA VAL A 61 10.67 -7.09 1.53
C VAL A 61 12.16 -7.14 1.15
N GLU A 62 12.49 -7.11 -0.14
CA GLU A 62 13.87 -7.06 -0.63
C GLU A 62 14.51 -5.66 -0.53
N HIS A 63 13.80 -4.65 -0.02
CA HIS A 63 14.23 -3.25 0.02
C HIS A 63 14.57 -2.65 -1.37
N LYS A 64 13.89 -3.12 -2.41
CA LYS A 64 14.04 -2.68 -3.81
C LYS A 64 12.83 -1.92 -4.36
N ALA A 65 11.77 -1.76 -3.55
CA ALA A 65 10.56 -1.06 -3.96
C ALA A 65 10.71 0.45 -3.80
N GLU A 66 10.07 1.18 -4.70
CA GLU A 66 9.80 2.59 -4.50
C GLU A 66 8.72 2.78 -3.42
N LYS A 67 8.64 3.98 -2.83
CA LYS A 67 7.57 4.30 -1.87
C LYS A 67 6.16 4.12 -2.48
N ARG A 68 6.05 4.23 -3.80
CA ARG A 68 4.81 4.08 -4.57
C ARG A 68 5.02 3.09 -5.71
N GLU A 69 4.55 1.86 -5.54
CA GLU A 69 4.49 0.87 -6.60
C GLU A 69 3.17 1.04 -7.37
N ILE A 70 3.26 1.15 -8.71
CA ILE A 70 2.10 1.28 -9.60
C ILE A 70 1.89 -0.05 -10.32
N LEU A 71 0.71 -0.63 -10.12
CA LEU A 71 0.28 -1.84 -10.79
C LEU A 71 -0.27 -1.50 -12.17
N SER A 72 0.33 -2.06 -13.22
CA SER A 72 0.01 -1.74 -14.62
C SER A 72 -0.40 -2.95 -15.47
N HIS A 73 -0.32 -4.18 -14.94
CA HIS A 73 -0.67 -5.39 -15.67
C HIS A 73 -2.19 -5.63 -15.62
N GLY A 74 -2.69 -6.66 -16.32
CA GLY A 74 -4.13 -6.85 -16.52
C GLY A 74 -4.53 -6.34 -17.90
N ALA A 75 -4.26 -7.19 -18.90
CA ALA A 75 -4.74 -7.06 -20.26
C ALA A 75 -6.27 -7.01 -20.31
#